data_AF-W4AQM3-F1
#
_entry.id   AF-W4AQM3-F1
#
_cell.length_a   1.000
_cell.length_b   1.000
_cell.length_c   1.000
_cell.angle_alpha   90.00
_cell.angle_beta   90.00
_cell.angle_gamma   90.00
#
_symmetry.space_group_name_H-M   'P 1'
#
loop_
_entity.id
_entity.type
_entity.pdbx_description
1 polymer ?
#
loop_
_entity_poly.entity_id
_entity_poly.type
_entity_poly.pdbx_seq_one_letter_code
_entity_poly.pdbx_strand_id
1 'polypeptide(L)'
;MKHGFESVQSYWNVENMEQLRLLAAAGFMEESKERNKKFGDMAPIITIAAEAGSPLAQNVCDEAMKQIMVGVEILGSFFQSDHVSVTGIGSVVNSPYMKLKFNESLRFGKNKQYVYKAPELSAASGAVIKALQHVSVPVDARMIEFMRRHPHTAW
;
A
#
# COMPACT_ATOMS: atom_id res chain seq x y z
N MET A 1 -2.68 12.52 -21.51
CA MET A 1 -1.30 12.21 -21.08
C MET A 1 -0.60 13.32 -20.25
N LYS A 2 -1.17 14.53 -20.06
CA LYS A 2 -0.46 15.66 -19.42
C LYS A 2 -0.59 15.80 -17.88
N HIS A 3 -1.62 15.22 -17.26
CA HIS A 3 -2.00 15.63 -15.88
C HIS A 3 -1.09 15.15 -14.73
N GLY A 4 -0.43 14.00 -14.86
CA GLY A 4 0.39 13.46 -13.76
C GLY A 4 1.67 14.26 -13.50
N PHE A 5 2.22 14.87 -14.52
CA PHE A 5 3.54 15.49 -14.47
C PHE A 5 3.52 16.91 -13.89
N GLU A 6 2.57 17.73 -14.35
CA GLU A 6 2.31 19.06 -13.79
C GLU A 6 1.98 18.95 -12.29
N SER A 7 1.29 17.87 -11.89
CA SER A 7 0.99 17.59 -10.49
C SER A 7 2.25 17.29 -9.67
N VAL A 8 3.23 16.56 -10.23
CA VAL A 8 4.52 16.29 -9.57
C VAL A 8 5.34 17.58 -9.44
N GLN A 9 5.39 18.40 -10.49
CA GLN A 9 6.10 19.68 -10.47
C GLN A 9 5.52 20.63 -9.40
N SER A 10 4.19 20.77 -9.39
CA SER A 10 3.47 21.54 -8.38
C SER A 10 3.74 21.02 -6.96
N TYR A 11 3.73 19.69 -6.76
CA TYR A 11 4.00 19.07 -5.47
C TYR A 11 5.41 19.35 -4.92
N TRP A 12 6.40 19.45 -5.81
CA TRP A 12 7.77 19.81 -5.48
C TRP A 12 8.04 21.32 -5.53
N ASN A 13 7.02 22.13 -5.82
CA ASN A 13 7.12 23.59 -5.97
C ASN A 13 8.20 24.00 -6.98
N VAL A 14 8.23 23.32 -8.12
CA VAL A 14 9.11 23.63 -9.26
C VAL A 14 8.29 23.96 -10.49
N GLU A 15 8.79 24.88 -11.30
CA GLU A 15 8.06 25.45 -12.44
C GLU A 15 8.22 24.61 -13.71
N ASN A 16 9.33 23.86 -13.81
CA ASN A 16 9.69 23.15 -15.02
C ASN A 16 10.56 21.92 -14.71
N MET A 17 10.87 21.15 -15.75
CA MET A 17 11.63 19.91 -15.60
C MET A 17 13.07 20.09 -15.23
N GLU A 18 13.68 21.19 -15.69
CA GLU A 18 15.06 21.43 -15.38
C GLU A 18 15.22 21.70 -13.88
N GLN A 19 14.31 22.47 -13.29
CA GLN A 19 14.27 22.65 -11.84
C GLN A 19 14.02 21.32 -11.09
N LEU A 20 13.10 20.47 -11.56
CA LEU A 20 12.88 19.16 -10.95
C LEU A 20 14.13 18.27 -11.02
N ARG A 21 14.86 18.31 -12.15
CA ARG A 21 16.09 17.56 -12.36
C ARG A 21 17.21 18.06 -11.45
N LEU A 22 17.36 19.37 -11.30
CA LEU A 22 18.32 19.99 -10.37
C LEU A 22 18.00 19.62 -8.92
N LEU A 23 16.72 19.67 -8.53
CA LEU A 23 16.26 19.24 -7.22
C LEU A 23 16.59 17.75 -6.97
N ALA A 24 16.33 16.89 -7.95
CA ALA A 24 16.64 15.47 -7.85
C ALA A 24 18.16 15.21 -7.74
N ALA A 25 18.98 15.91 -8.53
CA ALA A 25 20.43 15.81 -8.49
C ALA A 25 21.02 16.27 -7.14
N ALA A 26 20.38 17.23 -6.48
CA ALA A 26 20.70 17.67 -5.13
C ALA A 26 20.15 16.72 -4.03
N GLY A 27 19.44 15.65 -4.39
CA GLY A 27 18.87 14.69 -3.43
C GLY A 27 17.52 15.10 -2.82
N PHE A 28 16.84 16.07 -3.43
CA PHE A 28 15.57 16.68 -2.99
C PHE A 28 15.63 17.44 -1.66
N MET A 29 15.74 16.71 -0.55
CA MET A 29 15.77 17.26 0.81
C MET A 29 16.88 16.58 1.60
N GLU A 30 17.57 17.34 2.43
CA GLU A 30 18.68 16.87 3.26
C GLU A 30 18.19 15.86 4.31
N GLU A 31 17.15 16.23 5.06
CA GLU A 31 16.57 15.39 6.11
C GLU A 31 15.82 14.19 5.54
N SER A 32 16.45 13.02 5.67
CA SER A 32 15.96 11.76 5.10
C SER A 32 14.54 11.38 5.53
N LYS A 33 14.17 11.65 6.78
CA LYS A 33 12.84 11.32 7.31
C LYS A 33 11.76 12.19 6.67
N GLU A 34 12.03 13.49 6.52
CA GLU A 34 11.11 14.42 5.88
C GLU A 34 11.02 14.14 4.38
N ARG A 35 12.14 13.86 3.73
CA ARG A 35 12.20 13.44 2.34
C ARG A 35 11.33 12.21 2.08
N ASN A 36 11.51 11.15 2.88
CA ASN A 36 10.76 9.90 2.73
C ASN A 36 9.26 10.11 2.97
N LYS A 37 8.90 10.93 3.98
CA LYS A 37 7.51 11.31 4.21
C LYS A 37 6.94 12.04 2.98
N LYS A 38 7.67 13.04 2.46
CA LYS A 38 7.24 13.81 1.29
C LYS A 38 7.11 12.93 0.04
N PHE A 39 7.95 11.92 -0.15
CA PHE A 39 7.73 10.93 -1.21
C PHE A 39 6.49 10.06 -0.98
N GLY A 40 6.26 9.62 0.26
CA GLY A 40 5.06 8.87 0.63
C GLY A 40 3.77 9.65 0.37
N ASP A 41 3.75 10.93 0.75
CA ASP A 41 2.62 11.85 0.57
C ASP A 41 2.35 12.15 -0.93
N MET A 42 3.34 11.93 -1.82
CA MET A 42 3.20 12.07 -3.27
C MET A 42 2.52 10.84 -3.92
N ALA A 43 2.46 9.70 -3.22
CA ALA A 43 1.95 8.46 -3.80
C ALA A 43 0.57 8.57 -4.48
N PRO A 44 -0.43 9.31 -3.93
CA PRO A 44 -1.72 9.49 -4.59
C PRO A 44 -1.62 10.10 -5.99
N ILE A 45 -0.71 11.06 -6.21
CA ILE A 45 -0.49 11.68 -7.53
C ILE A 45 -0.06 10.63 -8.55
N ILE A 46 0.82 9.71 -8.12
CA ILE A 46 1.33 8.64 -8.97
C ILE A 46 0.25 7.58 -9.23
N THR A 47 -0.45 7.12 -8.20
CA THR A 47 -1.48 6.08 -8.38
C THR A 47 -2.65 6.55 -9.24
N ILE A 48 -3.07 7.81 -9.11
CA ILE A 48 -4.11 8.41 -9.95
C ILE A 48 -3.62 8.53 -11.40
N ALA A 49 -2.37 8.95 -11.62
CA ALA A 49 -1.81 9.02 -12.97
C ALA A 49 -1.67 7.64 -13.64
N ALA A 50 -1.36 6.60 -12.86
CA ALA A 50 -1.28 5.22 -13.34
C ALA A 50 -2.66 4.69 -13.77
N GLU A 51 -3.68 4.96 -12.95
CA GLU A 51 -5.09 4.66 -13.27
C GLU A 51 -5.55 5.40 -14.54
N ALA A 52 -5.16 6.67 -14.70
CA ALA A 52 -5.43 7.46 -15.90
C ALA A 52 -4.61 7.04 -17.14
N GLY A 53 -3.83 5.96 -17.07
CA GLY A 53 -3.12 5.40 -18.21
C GLY A 53 -1.75 6.01 -18.50
N SER A 54 -1.13 6.74 -17.57
CA SER A 54 0.23 7.28 -17.76
C SER A 54 1.28 6.17 -17.72
N PRO A 55 2.01 5.88 -18.81
CA PRO A 55 2.95 4.75 -18.85
C PRO A 55 4.05 4.84 -17.78
N LEU A 56 4.54 6.05 -17.50
CA LEU A 56 5.58 6.24 -16.49
C LEU A 56 5.07 5.94 -15.08
N ALA A 57 3.86 6.41 -14.74
CA ALA A 57 3.28 6.15 -13.43
C ALA A 57 2.90 4.67 -13.27
N GLN A 58 2.40 4.04 -14.33
CA GLN A 58 2.16 2.60 -14.37
C GLN A 58 3.45 1.82 -14.10
N ASN A 59 4.56 2.16 -14.77
CA ASN A 59 5.86 1.53 -14.52
C ASN A 59 6.32 1.67 -13.05
N VAL A 60 6.12 2.84 -12.44
CA VAL A 60 6.45 3.06 -11.02
C VAL A 60 5.59 2.17 -10.10
N CYS A 61 4.27 2.13 -10.35
CA CYS A 61 3.34 1.30 -9.60
C CYS A 61 3.64 -0.20 -9.77
N ASP A 62 3.93 -0.65 -10.98
CA ASP A 62 4.27 -2.03 -11.31
C ASP A 62 5.57 -2.45 -10.62
N GLU A 63 6.59 -1.59 -10.60
CA GLU A 63 7.84 -1.88 -9.90
C GLU A 63 7.62 -1.95 -8.39
N ALA A 64 6.84 -1.03 -7.81
CA ALA A 64 6.45 -1.10 -6.41
C ALA A 64 5.71 -2.41 -6.09
N MET A 65 4.83 -2.88 -6.98
CA MET A 65 4.12 -4.14 -6.82
C MET A 65 5.06 -5.34 -6.85
N LYS A 66 6.06 -5.37 -7.73
CA LYS A 66 7.08 -6.44 -7.73
C LYS A 66 7.79 -6.54 -6.38
N GLN A 67 8.16 -5.40 -5.79
CA GLN A 67 8.81 -5.39 -4.47
C GLN A 67 7.88 -5.86 -3.36
N ILE A 68 6.60 -5.48 -3.40
CA ILE A 68 5.57 -6.00 -2.48
C ILE A 68 5.47 -7.53 -2.61
N MET A 69 5.43 -8.05 -3.83
CA MET A 69 5.32 -9.49 -4.08
C MET A 69 6.54 -10.28 -3.60
N VAL A 70 7.74 -9.73 -3.71
CA VAL A 70 8.94 -10.33 -3.08
C VAL A 70 8.73 -10.49 -1.57
N GLY A 71 8.21 -9.45 -0.90
CA GLY A 71 7.87 -9.53 0.52
C GLY A 71 6.80 -10.57 0.84
N VAL A 72 5.73 -10.64 0.03
CA VAL A 72 4.68 -11.66 0.14
C VAL A 72 5.26 -13.06 -0.01
N GLU A 73 6.15 -13.29 -0.96
CA GLU A 73 6.76 -14.59 -1.22
C GLU A 73 7.72 -15.02 -0.09
N ILE A 74 8.50 -14.08 0.44
CA ILE A 74 9.38 -14.31 1.60
C ILE A 74 8.53 -14.73 2.80
N LEU A 75 7.52 -13.95 3.16
CA LEU A 75 6.67 -14.26 4.32
C LEU A 75 5.84 -15.53 4.09
N GLY A 76 5.31 -15.71 2.88
CA GLY A 76 4.55 -16.87 2.47
C GLY A 76 5.32 -18.18 2.63
N SER A 77 6.64 -18.17 2.42
CA SER A 77 7.49 -19.36 2.55
C SER A 77 7.54 -19.95 3.96
N PHE A 78 7.25 -19.14 4.99
CA PHE A 78 7.22 -19.58 6.38
C PHE A 78 5.89 -20.25 6.79
N PHE A 79 4.84 -20.15 5.96
CA PHE A 79 3.57 -20.81 6.23
C PHE A 79 3.61 -22.29 5.82
N GLN A 80 3.12 -23.16 6.70
CA GLN A 80 3.03 -24.61 6.43
C GLN A 80 2.05 -24.94 5.29
N SER A 81 0.96 -24.18 5.18
CA SER A 81 -0.04 -24.34 4.11
C SER A 81 0.51 -23.94 2.74
N ASP A 82 0.08 -24.62 1.69
CA ASP A 82 0.34 -24.19 0.30
C ASP A 82 -0.61 -23.08 -0.16
N HIS A 83 -1.72 -22.88 0.56
CA HIS A 83 -2.67 -21.81 0.33
C HIS A 83 -2.49 -20.74 1.41
N VAL A 84 -2.10 -19.54 0.99
CA VAL A 84 -1.83 -18.41 1.90
C VAL A 84 -2.76 -17.26 1.56
N SER A 85 -3.60 -16.86 2.53
CA SER A 85 -4.43 -15.67 2.40
C SER A 85 -3.60 -14.41 2.60
N VAL A 86 -3.76 -13.44 1.71
CA VAL A 86 -3.03 -12.17 1.74
C VAL A 86 -4.04 -11.02 1.74
N THR A 87 -3.74 -9.95 2.47
CA THR A 87 -4.58 -8.75 2.49
C THR A 87 -3.73 -7.50 2.34
N GLY A 88 -4.27 -6.48 1.67
CA GLY A 88 -3.61 -5.19 1.47
C GLY A 88 -4.10 -4.16 2.49
N ILE A 89 -3.20 -3.58 3.27
CA ILE A 89 -3.51 -2.52 4.24
C ILE A 89 -2.80 -1.23 3.83
N GLY A 90 -3.50 -0.10 3.91
CA GLY A 90 -2.98 1.22 3.57
C GLY A 90 -3.53 1.79 2.27
N SER A 91 -3.42 3.11 2.11
CA SER A 91 -4.04 3.85 1.01
C SER A 91 -3.47 3.49 -0.37
N VAL A 92 -2.15 3.29 -0.47
CA VAL A 92 -1.48 3.04 -1.75
C VAL A 92 -1.89 1.69 -2.34
N VAL A 93 -1.74 0.59 -1.59
CA VAL A 93 -2.07 -0.76 -2.08
C VAL A 93 -3.56 -0.93 -2.37
N ASN A 94 -4.42 -0.12 -1.72
CA ASN A 94 -5.85 -0.10 -1.94
C ASN A 94 -6.31 0.89 -3.02
N SER A 95 -5.40 1.69 -3.60
CA SER A 95 -5.73 2.51 -4.77
C SER A 95 -6.13 1.61 -5.96
N PRO A 96 -7.04 2.06 -6.86
CA PRO A 96 -7.62 1.19 -7.88
C PRO A 96 -6.59 0.45 -8.73
N TYR A 97 -5.59 1.18 -9.25
CA TYR A 97 -4.52 0.59 -10.07
C TYR A 97 -3.67 -0.41 -9.28
N MET A 98 -3.22 -0.06 -8.07
CA MET A 98 -2.39 -0.94 -7.25
C MET A 98 -3.15 -2.19 -6.82
N LYS A 99 -4.43 -2.06 -6.46
CA LYS A 99 -5.28 -3.18 -6.05
C LYS A 99 -5.49 -4.16 -7.20
N LEU A 100 -5.72 -3.65 -8.42
CA LEU A 100 -5.77 -4.48 -9.63
C LEU A 100 -4.46 -5.25 -9.80
N LYS A 101 -3.32 -4.55 -9.79
CA LYS A 101 -1.99 -5.17 -9.95
C LYS A 101 -1.65 -6.16 -8.86
N PHE A 102 -2.10 -5.91 -7.63
CA PHE A 102 -1.88 -6.84 -6.54
C PHE A 102 -2.63 -8.15 -6.75
N ASN A 103 -3.92 -8.07 -7.09
CA ASN A 103 -4.73 -9.25 -7.39
C ASN A 103 -4.20 -10.02 -8.59
N GLU A 104 -3.75 -9.33 -9.65
CA GLU A 104 -3.09 -9.96 -10.79
C GLU A 104 -1.83 -10.71 -10.36
N SER A 105 -0.95 -10.05 -9.59
CA SER A 105 0.34 -10.61 -9.21
C SER A 105 0.23 -11.82 -8.27
N LEU A 106 -0.74 -11.83 -7.36
CA LEU A 106 -0.98 -12.97 -6.46
C LEU A 106 -1.32 -14.26 -7.22
N ARG A 107 -1.97 -14.15 -8.40
CA ARG A 107 -2.30 -15.30 -9.26
C ARG A 107 -1.07 -15.96 -9.89
N PHE A 108 0.04 -15.23 -9.97
CA PHE A 108 1.30 -15.70 -10.54
C PHE A 108 2.40 -15.91 -9.47
N GLY A 109 2.01 -16.05 -8.20
CA GLY A 109 2.95 -16.34 -7.12
C GLY A 109 3.75 -17.62 -7.38
N LYS A 110 5.04 -17.59 -7.04
CA LYS A 110 5.98 -18.63 -7.49
C LYS A 110 6.04 -19.87 -6.59
N ASN A 111 5.95 -19.68 -5.28
CA ASN A 111 6.22 -20.71 -4.28
C ASN A 111 4.97 -21.26 -3.58
N LYS A 112 3.87 -20.52 -3.59
CA LYS A 112 2.61 -20.85 -2.91
C LYS A 112 1.42 -20.32 -3.72
N GLN A 113 0.23 -20.81 -3.41
CA GLN A 113 -1.01 -20.26 -3.93
C GLN A 113 -1.50 -19.13 -3.04
N TYR A 114 -1.37 -17.90 -3.54
CA TYR A 114 -1.80 -16.71 -2.81
C TYR A 114 -3.22 -16.30 -3.22
N VAL A 115 -4.06 -16.03 -2.23
CA VAL A 115 -5.44 -15.58 -2.45
C VAL A 115 -5.64 -14.27 -1.72
N TYR A 116 -6.06 -13.23 -2.45
CA TYR A 116 -6.46 -11.99 -1.82
C TYR A 116 -7.72 -12.19 -0.98
N LYS A 117 -7.66 -11.78 0.29
CA LYS A 117 -8.81 -11.72 1.19
C LYS A 117 -8.95 -10.30 1.71
N ALA A 118 -10.17 -9.75 1.59
CA ALA A 118 -10.45 -8.44 2.17
C ALA A 118 -10.28 -8.49 3.70
N PRO A 119 -9.74 -7.42 4.32
CA PRO A 119 -9.60 -7.38 5.77
C PRO A 119 -10.98 -7.41 6.44
N GLU A 120 -11.20 -8.34 7.36
CA GLU A 120 -12.47 -8.46 8.10
C GLU A 120 -12.64 -7.38 9.17
N LEU A 121 -11.55 -6.73 9.56
CA LEU A 121 -11.49 -5.75 10.64
C LEU A 121 -10.52 -4.62 10.29
N SER A 122 -10.79 -3.43 10.82
CA SER A 122 -9.90 -2.27 10.70
C SER A 122 -8.60 -2.45 11.49
N ALA A 123 -7.56 -1.70 11.12
CA ALA A 123 -6.33 -1.64 11.93
C ALA A 123 -6.63 -1.15 13.36
N ALA A 124 -7.59 -0.23 13.51
CA ALA A 124 -8.06 0.24 14.81
C ALA A 124 -8.70 -0.91 15.63
N SER A 125 -9.54 -1.74 15.01
CA SER A 125 -10.07 -2.96 15.67
C SER A 125 -8.95 -3.89 16.12
N GLY A 126 -7.92 -4.08 15.29
CA GLY A 126 -6.74 -4.86 15.66
C GLY A 126 -6.01 -4.31 16.89
N ALA A 127 -5.87 -2.97 17.00
CA ALA A 127 -5.29 -2.33 18.17
C ALA A 127 -6.13 -2.54 19.43
N VAL A 128 -7.47 -2.48 19.32
CA VAL A 128 -8.38 -2.78 20.44
C VAL A 128 -8.24 -4.24 20.89
N ILE A 129 -8.22 -5.19 19.95
CA ILE A 129 -7.98 -6.62 20.25
C ILE A 129 -6.66 -6.78 21.01
N LYS A 130 -5.60 -6.10 20.58
CA LYS A 130 -4.29 -6.14 21.26
C LYS A 130 -4.35 -5.54 22.67
N ALA A 131 -5.05 -4.44 22.86
CA ALA A 131 -5.24 -3.84 24.18
C ALA A 131 -6.00 -4.78 25.14
N LEU A 132 -7.08 -5.40 24.67
CA LEU A 132 -7.85 -6.38 25.45
C LEU A 132 -7.00 -7.59 25.85
N GLN A 133 -6.22 -8.13 24.91
CA GLN A 133 -5.27 -9.22 25.18
C GLN A 133 -4.23 -8.82 26.24
N HIS A 134 -3.75 -7.57 26.22
CA HIS A 134 -2.77 -7.08 27.18
C HIS A 134 -3.32 -7.03 28.62
N VAL A 135 -4.60 -6.74 28.78
CA VAL A 135 -5.31 -6.79 30.08
C VAL A 135 -5.96 -8.15 30.35
N SER A 136 -5.55 -9.20 29.61
CA SER A 136 -6.05 -10.58 29.75
C SER A 136 -7.56 -10.73 29.59
N VAL A 137 -8.21 -9.82 28.87
CA VAL A 137 -9.62 -9.97 28.49
C VAL A 137 -9.71 -10.94 27.31
N PRO A 138 -10.48 -12.05 27.41
CA PRO A 138 -10.63 -13.00 26.32
C PRO A 138 -11.27 -12.37 25.08
N VAL A 139 -10.66 -12.60 23.92
CA VAL A 139 -11.22 -12.20 22.62
C VAL A 139 -11.77 -13.44 21.93
N ASP A 140 -13.04 -13.72 22.17
CA ASP A 140 -13.77 -14.85 21.58
C ASP A 140 -14.50 -14.46 20.27
N ALA A 141 -15.10 -15.44 19.60
CA ALA A 141 -15.83 -15.20 18.35
C ALA A 141 -17.00 -14.21 18.51
N ARG A 142 -17.60 -14.12 19.71
CA ARG A 142 -18.70 -13.17 19.97
C ARG A 142 -18.16 -11.74 20.03
N MET A 143 -17.03 -11.53 20.69
CA MET A 143 -16.37 -10.22 20.73
C MET A 143 -16.00 -9.74 19.32
N ILE A 144 -15.46 -10.62 18.47
CA ILE A 144 -15.16 -10.30 17.07
C ILE A 144 -16.42 -9.92 16.30
N GLU A 145 -17.53 -10.65 16.51
CA GLU A 145 -18.80 -10.33 15.87
C GLU A 145 -19.39 -8.99 16.35
N PHE A 146 -19.25 -8.66 17.64
CA PHE A 146 -19.61 -7.34 18.15
C PHE A 146 -18.78 -6.23 17.50
N MET A 147 -17.47 -6.46 17.34
CA MET A 147 -16.60 -5.51 16.66
C MET A 147 -17.07 -5.32 15.21
N ARG A 148 -17.35 -6.38 14.44
CA ARG A 148 -17.80 -6.25 13.03
C ARG A 148 -19.03 -5.34 12.83
N ARG A 149 -19.93 -5.31 13.80
CA ARG A 149 -21.18 -4.51 13.74
C ARG A 149 -20.97 -3.04 14.08
N HIS A 150 -19.79 -2.67 14.56
CA HIS A 150 -19.52 -1.30 14.98
C HIS A 150 -19.17 -0.43 13.76
N PRO A 151 -19.72 0.79 13.62
CA PRO A 151 -19.59 1.61 12.41
C PRO A 151 -18.16 2.08 12.03
N HIS A 152 -17.15 1.72 12.83
CA HIS A 152 -15.75 2.13 12.64
C HIS A 152 -14.79 0.93 12.45
N THR A 153 -15.34 -0.25 12.16
CA THR A 153 -14.56 -1.50 12.07
C THR A 153 -14.41 -2.04 10.65
N ALA A 154 -15.12 -1.46 9.68
CA ALA A 154 -14.90 -1.69 8.26
C ALA A 154 -13.91 -0.64 7.70
N TRP A 155 -13.10 -1.06 6.72
CA TRP A 155 -12.21 -0.20 5.93
C TRP A 155 -12.97 0.47 4.79
#